data_AF-A0A946H5A1-F1
#
_entry.id   AF-A0A946H5A1-F1
#
_cell.length_a   1.000
_cell.length_b   1.000
_cell.length_c   1.000
_cell.angle_alpha   90.00
_cell.angle_beta   90.00
_cell.angle_gamma   90.00
#
_symmetry.space_group_name_H-M   'P 1'
#
loop_
_entity.id
_entity.type
_entity.pdbx_description
1 polymer ?
#
loop_
_entity_poly.entity_id
_entity_poly.type
_entity_poly.pdbx_seq_one_letter_code
_entity_poly.pdbx_strand_id
1 'polypeptide(L)'
;MPSDEKPMIVVLGPYRSGTSCVAGVLWNLGVHMGRKQHVISGSQALTFEDKALQTILSVCLKEPGAPEVAIDDLELALGRWARRHRDDGGLQEKRCGAKHPLLCSVIPILARQFAPVIAVSVERPLEESIVSLQLQDWWGMSPRAYASPQQQIFDHRQRHLHEIDHITLAYQDVLDAPEETITRLAQNLGLETTDAQLQAAINSVERRAIGRQPGGTI
;
A
#
# COMPACT_ATOMS: atom_id res chain seq x y z
N MET A 1 9.58 22.89 17.42
CA MET A 1 8.14 23.01 17.09
C MET A 1 7.72 21.66 16.53
N PRO A 2 6.68 20.98 17.04
CA PRO A 2 6.07 19.90 16.27
C PRO A 2 5.59 20.53 14.96
N SER A 3 5.88 19.91 13.81
CA SER A 3 5.41 20.44 12.54
C SER A 3 3.88 20.31 12.50
N ASP A 4 3.17 21.34 12.04
CA ASP A 4 1.74 21.29 11.70
C ASP A 4 1.43 20.35 10.52
N GLU A 5 2.42 19.56 10.11
CA GLU A 5 2.37 18.71 8.93
C GLU A 5 1.67 17.39 9.27
N LYS A 6 0.54 17.12 8.60
CA LYS A 6 -0.18 15.86 8.76
C LYS A 6 0.73 14.66 8.38
N PRO A 7 0.76 13.57 9.16
CA PRO A 7 1.65 12.44 8.87
C PRO A 7 1.33 11.78 7.52
N MET A 8 2.34 11.39 6.73
CA MET A 8 2.11 10.58 5.53
C MET A 8 1.59 9.19 5.93
N ILE A 9 0.55 8.71 5.25
CA ILE A 9 -0.05 7.39 5.53
C ILE A 9 0.60 6.36 4.61
N VAL A 10 1.31 5.39 5.17
CA VAL A 10 1.96 4.33 4.37
C VAL A 10 1.24 3.00 4.55
N VAL A 11 0.80 2.39 3.46
CA VAL A 11 0.19 1.06 3.50
C VAL A 11 1.29 0.00 3.37
N LEU A 12 1.48 -0.80 4.42
CA LEU A 12 2.51 -1.83 4.51
C LEU A 12 1.88 -3.22 4.48
N GLY A 13 2.43 -4.09 3.64
CA GLY A 13 2.09 -5.51 3.63
C GLY A 13 2.78 -6.21 2.47
N PRO A 14 3.01 -7.54 2.57
CA PRO A 14 3.55 -8.32 1.48
C PRO A 14 2.66 -8.26 0.22
N TYR A 15 3.19 -8.68 -0.93
CA TYR A 15 2.35 -8.72 -2.13
C TYR A 15 1.14 -9.63 -1.89
N ARG A 16 -0.02 -9.27 -2.44
CA ARG A 16 -1.27 -10.04 -2.32
C ARG A 16 -1.82 -10.19 -0.89
N SER A 17 -1.38 -9.36 0.05
CA SER A 17 -1.93 -9.29 1.42
C SER A 17 -3.21 -8.44 1.53
N GLY A 18 -3.65 -7.77 0.46
CA GLY A 18 -4.81 -6.86 0.49
C GLY A 18 -4.45 -5.36 0.51
N THR A 19 -3.16 -5.02 0.51
CA THR A 19 -2.67 -3.63 0.52
C THR A 19 -3.24 -2.74 -0.59
N SER A 20 -3.51 -3.28 -1.80
CA SER A 20 -4.13 -2.48 -2.88
C SER A 20 -5.61 -2.20 -2.63
N CYS A 21 -6.29 -3.10 -1.90
CA CYS A 21 -7.67 -2.86 -1.47
C CYS A 21 -7.71 -1.74 -0.44
N VAL A 22 -6.86 -1.84 0.58
CA VAL A 22 -6.74 -0.83 1.66
C VAL A 22 -6.28 0.53 1.11
N ALA A 23 -5.33 0.56 0.18
CA ALA A 23 -4.94 1.79 -0.50
C ALA A 23 -6.11 2.44 -1.27
N GLY A 24 -6.98 1.61 -1.86
CA GLY A 24 -8.20 2.11 -2.52
C GLY A 24 -9.25 2.63 -1.55
N VAL A 25 -9.38 2.02 -0.37
CA VAL A 25 -10.19 2.56 0.72
C VAL A 25 -9.68 3.95 1.09
N LEU A 26 -8.38 4.08 1.41
CA LEU A 26 -7.77 5.38 1.77
C LEU A 26 -7.96 6.44 0.68
N TRP A 27 -7.82 6.06 -0.59
CA TRP A 27 -8.08 6.97 -1.70
C TRP A 27 -9.52 7.48 -1.73
N ASN A 28 -10.52 6.61 -1.52
CA ASN A 28 -11.93 7.02 -1.44
C ASN A 28 -12.21 7.88 -0.20
N LEU A 29 -11.49 7.65 0.89
CA LEU A 29 -11.51 8.50 2.09
C LEU A 29 -10.80 9.85 1.90
N GLY A 30 -10.28 10.15 0.70
CA GLY A 30 -9.68 11.44 0.37
C GLY A 30 -8.16 11.52 0.50
N VAL A 31 -7.46 10.40 0.78
CA VAL A 31 -5.99 10.38 0.84
C VAL A 31 -5.39 10.47 -0.57
N HIS A 32 -4.37 11.33 -0.73
CA HIS A 32 -3.61 11.44 -1.98
C HIS A 32 -2.60 10.29 -2.11
N MET A 33 -3.01 9.22 -2.81
CA MET A 33 -2.20 8.02 -3.05
C MET A 33 -1.27 8.11 -4.29
N GLY A 34 -1.26 9.25 -5.00
CA GLY A 34 -0.49 9.45 -6.24
C GLY A 34 -1.36 9.74 -7.46
N ARG A 35 -0.70 10.11 -8.57
CA ARG A 35 -1.34 10.70 -9.77
C ARG A 35 -1.87 9.71 -10.80
N LYS A 36 -1.45 8.44 -10.75
CA LYS A 36 -1.81 7.44 -11.78
C LYS A 36 -2.21 6.12 -11.12
N GLN A 37 -3.48 5.76 -11.32
CA GLN A 37 -3.96 4.41 -11.05
C GLN A 37 -3.56 3.51 -12.22
N HIS A 38 -3.11 2.30 -11.95
CA HIS A 38 -2.82 1.32 -13.00
C HIS A 38 -3.77 0.13 -12.87
N VAL A 39 -4.31 -0.30 -14.01
CA VAL A 39 -5.02 -1.58 -14.10
C VAL A 39 -3.96 -2.66 -14.25
N ILE A 40 -3.97 -3.69 -13.39
CA ILE A 40 -3.12 -4.87 -13.60
C ILE A 40 -3.65 -5.58 -14.84
N SER A 41 -2.78 -5.85 -15.83
CA SER A 41 -3.14 -6.62 -17.03
C SER A 41 -3.86 -7.91 -16.64
N GLY A 42 -5.08 -8.13 -17.17
CA GLY A 42 -5.89 -9.30 -16.87
C GLY A 42 -6.74 -9.23 -15.59
N SER A 43 -6.78 -8.10 -14.87
CA SER A 43 -7.70 -7.92 -13.73
C SER A 43 -8.41 -6.55 -13.78
N GLN A 44 -9.62 -6.45 -13.23
CA GLN A 44 -10.29 -5.16 -13.00
C GLN A 44 -9.74 -4.42 -11.76
N ALA A 45 -8.65 -4.90 -11.14
CA ALA A 45 -8.12 -4.31 -9.92
C ALA A 45 -7.17 -3.12 -10.23
N LEU A 46 -7.52 -1.95 -9.69
CA LEU A 46 -6.64 -0.78 -9.65
C LEU A 46 -5.52 -0.99 -8.63
N THR A 47 -4.28 -0.71 -9.01
CA THR A 47 -3.15 -0.49 -8.11
C THR A 47 -3.00 1.00 -7.83
N PHE A 48 -2.63 1.29 -6.59
CA PHE A 48 -2.39 2.64 -6.06
C PHE A 48 -0.89 2.86 -5.84
N GLU A 49 -0.07 2.27 -6.72
CA GLU A 49 1.37 2.41 -6.70
C GLU A 49 1.76 3.61 -7.57
N ASP A 50 2.42 4.59 -6.97
CA ASP A 50 3.02 5.69 -7.72
C ASP A 50 4.18 5.16 -8.57
N LYS A 51 4.17 5.47 -9.87
CA LYS A 51 5.20 4.98 -10.81
C LYS A 51 6.62 5.36 -10.43
N ALA A 52 6.82 6.58 -9.91
CA ALA A 52 8.16 7.00 -9.52
C ALA A 52 8.62 6.24 -8.27
N LEU A 53 7.72 6.05 -7.30
CA LEU A 53 7.99 5.22 -6.12
C LEU A 53 8.30 3.76 -6.50
N GLN A 54 7.49 3.18 -7.39
CA GLN A 54 7.69 1.84 -7.90
C GLN A 54 9.08 1.71 -8.54
N THR A 55 9.45 2.60 -9.47
CA THR A 55 10.76 2.57 -10.11
C THR A 55 11.90 2.66 -9.10
N ILE A 56 11.81 3.56 -8.12
CA ILE A 56 12.85 3.71 -7.08
C ILE A 56 13.04 2.39 -6.32
N LEU A 57 11.95 1.81 -5.83
CA LEU A 57 12.00 0.60 -5.03
C LEU A 57 12.43 -0.62 -5.86
N SER A 58 11.83 -0.82 -7.03
CA SER A 58 12.10 -2.00 -7.88
C SER A 58 13.56 -2.04 -8.32
N VAL A 59 14.14 -0.89 -8.68
CA VAL A 59 15.53 -0.77 -9.12
C VAL A 59 16.50 -1.00 -7.95
N CYS A 60 16.36 -0.22 -6.88
CA CYS A 60 17.31 -0.26 -5.77
C CYS A 60 17.25 -1.60 -5.00
N LEU A 61 16.07 -2.22 -4.93
CA LEU A 61 15.86 -3.50 -4.22
C LEU A 61 15.88 -4.71 -5.16
N LYS A 62 16.24 -4.51 -6.44
CA LYS A 62 16.44 -5.57 -7.44
C LYS A 62 15.22 -6.48 -7.60
N GLU A 63 14.04 -5.88 -7.70
CA GLU A 63 12.81 -6.62 -8.01
C GLU A 63 12.94 -7.29 -9.40
N PRO A 64 12.48 -8.55 -9.55
CA PRO A 64 12.44 -9.20 -10.86
C PRO A 64 11.67 -8.35 -11.89
N GLY A 65 12.29 -8.07 -13.03
CA GLY A 65 11.71 -7.25 -14.10
C GLY A 65 11.82 -5.74 -13.89
N ALA A 66 12.58 -5.28 -12.90
CA ALA A 66 12.87 -3.86 -12.72
C ALA A 66 13.56 -3.26 -13.96
N PRO A 67 13.28 -1.97 -14.29
CA PRO A 67 13.92 -1.30 -15.41
C PRO A 67 15.43 -1.15 -15.18
N GLU A 68 16.22 -1.18 -16.25
CA GLU A 68 17.65 -0.90 -16.22
C GLU A 68 17.92 0.61 -16.16
N VAL A 69 17.74 1.20 -14.97
CA VAL A 69 18.09 2.60 -14.69
C VAL A 69 18.99 2.68 -13.47
N ALA A 70 19.92 3.63 -13.46
CA ALA A 70 20.79 3.85 -12.31
C ALA A 70 20.09 4.74 -11.27
N ILE A 71 20.03 4.25 -10.03
CA ILE A 71 19.62 5.02 -8.86
C ILE A 71 20.65 4.75 -7.76
N ASP A 72 21.51 5.74 -7.53
CA ASP A 72 22.73 5.55 -6.74
C ASP A 72 22.48 5.52 -5.23
N ASP A 73 21.42 6.20 -4.76
CA ASP A 73 21.09 6.32 -3.35
C ASP A 73 19.58 6.21 -3.12
N LEU A 74 19.18 5.07 -2.53
CA LEU A 74 17.79 4.75 -2.21
C LEU A 74 17.18 5.74 -1.21
N GLU A 75 17.91 6.10 -0.17
CA GLU A 75 17.40 6.97 0.89
C GLU A 75 17.19 8.39 0.36
N LEU A 76 18.15 8.92 -0.39
CA LEU A 76 18.04 10.23 -1.03
C LEU A 76 16.92 10.25 -2.08
N ALA A 77 16.79 9.19 -2.89
CA ALA A 77 15.73 9.09 -3.89
C ALA A 77 14.33 9.06 -3.24
N LEU A 78 14.16 8.26 -2.18
CA LEU A 78 12.92 8.20 -1.41
C LEU A 78 12.59 9.53 -0.72
N GLY A 79 13.59 10.21 -0.15
CA GLY A 79 13.40 11.54 0.45
C GLY A 79 12.99 12.61 -0.57
N ARG A 80 13.58 12.60 -1.77
CA ARG A 80 13.16 13.49 -2.86
C ARG A 80 11.75 13.21 -3.33
N TRP A 81 11.40 11.93 -3.48
CA TRP A 81 10.05 11.50 -3.84
C TRP A 81 9.03 11.96 -2.79
N ALA A 82 9.29 11.73 -1.50
CA ALA A 82 8.36 12.06 -0.42
C ALA A 82 8.05 13.55 -0.34
N ARG A 83 9.06 14.41 -0.49
CA ARG A 83 8.88 15.87 -0.52
C ARG A 83 7.99 16.31 -1.68
N ARG A 84 8.31 15.85 -2.90
CA ARG A 84 7.50 16.16 -4.08
C ARG A 84 6.06 15.66 -3.95
N HIS A 85 5.88 14.47 -3.39
CA HIS A 85 4.55 13.89 -3.18
C HIS A 85 3.73 14.70 -2.18
N ARG A 86 4.38 15.21 -1.12
CA ARG A 86 3.77 16.14 -0.16
C ARG A 86 3.37 17.45 -0.81
N ASP A 87 4.24 18.05 -1.62
CA ASP A 87 3.92 19.28 -2.36
C ASP A 87 2.69 19.07 -3.26
N ASP A 88 2.65 17.94 -3.98
CA ASP A 88 1.55 17.58 -4.87
C ASP A 88 0.22 17.34 -4.12
N GLY A 89 0.26 16.75 -2.93
CA GLY A 89 -0.92 16.55 -2.08
C GLY A 89 -1.38 17.82 -1.38
N GLY A 90 -0.44 18.68 -0.95
CA GLY A 90 -0.72 19.99 -0.37
C GLY A 90 -1.45 20.92 -1.34
N LEU A 91 -1.06 20.91 -2.63
CA LEU A 91 -1.80 21.61 -3.70
C LEU A 91 -3.24 21.13 -3.89
N GLN A 92 -3.57 19.93 -3.40
CA GLN A 92 -4.92 19.36 -3.45
C GLN A 92 -5.63 19.40 -2.09
N GLU A 93 -5.02 20.02 -1.08
CA GLU A 93 -5.50 20.03 0.32
C GLU A 93 -5.75 18.62 0.87
N LYS A 94 -4.98 17.63 0.39
CA LYS A 94 -5.14 16.22 0.77
C LYS A 94 -3.95 15.73 1.56
N ARG A 95 -4.24 14.91 2.57
CA ARG A 95 -3.22 14.14 3.28
C ARG A 95 -2.58 13.13 2.32
N CYS A 96 -1.26 13.06 2.32
CA CYS A 96 -0.52 12.16 1.43
C CYS A 96 -0.51 10.73 1.94
N GLY A 97 -0.59 9.78 1.02
CA GLY A 97 -0.36 8.37 1.29
C GLY A 97 0.52 7.71 0.25
N ALA A 98 1.13 6.59 0.63
CA ALA A 98 2.01 5.81 -0.20
C ALA A 98 1.70 4.32 -0.06
N LYS A 99 1.82 3.56 -1.16
CA LYS A 99 1.72 2.11 -1.13
C LYS A 99 2.69 1.52 -2.13
N HIS A 100 3.48 0.57 -1.67
CA HIS A 100 4.18 -0.42 -2.49
C HIS A 100 4.63 -1.56 -1.55
N PRO A 101 4.51 -2.85 -1.91
CA PRO A 101 4.89 -3.93 -1.00
C PRO A 101 6.34 -3.84 -0.51
N LEU A 102 7.27 -3.42 -1.38
CA LEU A 102 8.68 -3.19 -1.03
C LEU A 102 8.93 -2.08 0.01
N LEU A 103 7.94 -1.24 0.34
CA LEU A 103 8.07 -0.29 1.46
C LEU A 103 8.32 -1.02 2.79
N CYS A 104 7.86 -2.27 2.92
CA CYS A 104 8.17 -3.12 4.07
C CYS A 104 9.66 -3.35 4.27
N SER A 105 10.45 -3.33 3.18
CA SER A 105 11.90 -3.56 3.20
C SER A 105 12.72 -2.32 3.55
N VAL A 106 12.07 -1.16 3.75
CA VAL A 106 12.75 0.13 3.95
C VAL A 106 12.14 0.94 5.10
N ILE A 107 11.43 0.31 6.04
CA ILE A 107 10.78 0.98 7.19
C ILE A 107 11.71 1.96 7.94
N PRO A 108 12.98 1.62 8.25
CA PRO A 108 13.89 2.56 8.90
C PRO A 108 14.12 3.84 8.09
N ILE A 109 14.11 3.75 6.75
CA ILE A 109 14.24 4.90 5.85
C ILE A 109 12.94 5.74 5.90
N LEU A 110 11.77 5.10 5.97
CA LEU A 110 10.49 5.81 6.09
C LEU A 110 10.46 6.69 7.36
N ALA A 111 10.93 6.15 8.49
CA ALA A 111 11.02 6.90 9.74
C ALA A 111 11.86 8.20 9.62
N ARG A 112 12.86 8.23 8.73
CA ARG A 112 13.74 9.39 8.53
C ARG A 112 13.27 10.31 7.42
N GLN A 113 12.86 9.75 6.29
CA GLN A 113 12.60 10.50 5.05
C GLN A 113 11.13 10.84 4.86
N PHE A 114 10.22 10.09 5.48
CA PHE A 114 8.78 10.30 5.34
C PHE A 114 8.19 10.94 6.59
N ALA A 115 8.97 11.18 7.65
CA ALA A 115 8.47 11.81 8.87
C ALA A 115 7.81 13.18 8.61
N PRO A 116 6.69 13.51 9.29
CA PRO A 116 5.92 12.60 10.14
C PRO A 116 5.21 11.52 9.31
N VAL A 117 5.20 10.27 9.79
CA VAL A 117 4.67 9.09 9.06
C VAL A 117 3.85 8.20 10.00
N ILE A 118 2.76 7.62 9.49
CA ILE A 118 1.99 6.56 10.16
C ILE A 118 1.74 5.42 9.17
N ALA A 119 1.98 4.18 9.61
CA ALA A 119 1.71 3.00 8.79
C ALA A 119 0.33 2.41 9.05
N VAL A 120 -0.27 1.85 7.99
CA VAL A 120 -1.35 0.88 8.08
C VAL A 120 -0.75 -0.48 7.71
N SER A 121 -0.44 -1.30 8.71
CA SER A 121 0.07 -2.66 8.50
C SER A 121 -1.08 -3.60 8.20
N VAL A 122 -1.17 -4.05 6.95
CA VAL A 122 -2.21 -4.97 6.49
C VAL A 122 -1.78 -6.40 6.78
N GLU A 123 -2.59 -7.11 7.58
CA GLU A 123 -2.32 -8.48 7.98
C GLU A 123 -3.14 -9.47 7.17
N ARG A 124 -2.44 -10.49 6.66
CA ARG A 124 -2.98 -11.68 6.02
C ARG A 124 -1.96 -12.81 6.24
N PRO A 125 -2.38 -14.08 6.45
CA PRO A 125 -1.45 -15.19 6.51
C PRO A 125 -0.48 -15.20 5.32
N LEU A 126 0.82 -15.34 5.59
CA LEU A 126 1.87 -15.26 4.58
C LEU A 126 1.73 -16.36 3.53
N GLU A 127 1.33 -17.55 3.96
CA GLU A 127 1.12 -18.71 3.10
C GLU A 127 0.04 -18.40 2.06
N GLU A 128 -1.06 -17.78 2.48
CA GLU A 128 -2.12 -17.38 1.57
C GLU A 128 -1.69 -16.30 0.58
N SER A 129 -0.84 -15.36 1.01
CA SER A 129 -0.34 -14.31 0.14
C SER A 129 0.63 -14.88 -0.91
N ILE A 130 1.49 -15.83 -0.53
CA ILE A 130 2.37 -16.58 -1.43
C ILE A 130 1.56 -17.36 -2.46
N VAL A 131 0.58 -18.15 -2.03
CA VAL A 131 -0.29 -18.93 -2.94
C VAL A 131 -1.01 -18.00 -3.92
N SER A 132 -1.57 -16.88 -3.42
CA SER A 132 -2.22 -15.91 -4.30
C SER A 132 -1.27 -15.25 -5.29
N LEU A 133 0.01 -15.07 -4.95
CA LEU A 133 1.00 -14.46 -5.84
C LEU A 133 1.43 -15.42 -6.95
N GLN A 134 1.63 -16.70 -6.60
CA GLN A 134 1.94 -17.76 -7.56
C GLN A 134 0.84 -17.90 -8.62
N LEU A 135 -0.44 -17.88 -8.22
CA LEU A 135 -1.58 -18.00 -9.13
C LEU A 135 -1.71 -16.84 -10.14
N GLN A 136 -1.04 -15.72 -9.89
CA GLN A 136 -1.06 -14.55 -10.78
C GLN A 136 0.17 -14.46 -11.68
N ASP A 137 1.10 -15.42 -11.54
CA ASP A 137 2.39 -15.46 -12.21
C ASP A 137 3.10 -14.10 -12.28
N TRP A 138 3.11 -13.39 -11.14
CA TRP A 138 3.46 -11.97 -11.06
C TRP A 138 4.87 -11.65 -11.58
N TRP A 139 5.81 -12.57 -11.42
CA TRP A 139 7.21 -12.40 -11.82
C TRP A 139 7.66 -13.38 -12.92
N GLY A 140 6.76 -14.21 -13.47
CA GLY A 140 7.12 -15.25 -14.45
C GLY A 140 8.09 -16.30 -13.90
N MET A 141 8.13 -16.48 -12.58
CA MET A 141 9.09 -17.35 -11.88
C MET A 141 8.48 -18.73 -11.60
N SER A 142 9.34 -19.70 -11.29
CA SER A 142 8.85 -20.98 -10.76
C SER A 142 8.08 -20.77 -9.43
N PRO A 143 7.02 -21.54 -9.13
CA PRO A 143 6.23 -21.37 -7.91
C PRO A 143 7.08 -21.32 -6.63
N ARG A 144 8.11 -22.15 -6.53
CA ARG A 144 9.02 -22.21 -5.36
C ARG A 144 9.80 -20.91 -5.13
N ALA A 145 10.04 -20.14 -6.19
CA ALA A 145 10.86 -18.92 -6.11
C ALA A 145 10.10 -17.70 -5.57
N TYR A 146 8.76 -17.74 -5.49
CA TYR A 146 7.94 -16.66 -4.91
C TYR A 146 8.03 -16.58 -3.39
N ALA A 147 8.29 -17.70 -2.71
CA ALA A 147 8.26 -17.77 -1.24
C ALA A 147 9.38 -16.96 -0.58
N SER A 148 10.61 -17.05 -1.10
CA SER A 148 11.77 -16.38 -0.48
C SER A 148 11.65 -14.85 -0.48
N PRO A 149 11.32 -14.16 -1.60
CA PRO A 149 11.12 -12.71 -1.58
C PRO A 149 9.96 -12.28 -0.67
N GLN A 150 8.86 -13.04 -0.65
CA GLN A 150 7.72 -12.77 0.25
C GLN A 150 8.11 -12.86 1.73
N GLN A 151 8.84 -13.92 2.10
CA GLN A 151 9.32 -14.11 3.47
C GLN A 151 10.26 -12.98 3.90
N GLN A 152 11.19 -12.57 3.03
CA GLN A 152 12.12 -11.48 3.32
C GLN A 152 11.38 -10.15 3.61
N ILE A 153 10.37 -9.83 2.79
CA ILE A 153 9.52 -8.64 2.97
C ILE A 153 8.75 -8.73 4.29
N PHE A 154 8.16 -9.90 4.57
CA PHE A 154 7.41 -10.14 5.80
C PHE A 154 8.29 -10.01 7.05
N ASP A 155 9.43 -10.71 7.09
CA ASP A 155 10.35 -10.71 8.22
C ASP A 155 10.92 -9.32 8.47
N HIS A 156 11.24 -8.57 7.41
CA HIS A 156 11.72 -7.20 7.54
C HIS A 156 10.65 -6.29 8.15
N ARG A 157 9.40 -6.40 7.70
CA ARG A 157 8.29 -5.68 8.33
C ARG A 157 8.17 -6.02 9.82
N GLN A 158 8.13 -7.30 10.18
CA GLN A 158 8.00 -7.73 11.57
C GLN A 158 9.12 -7.17 12.46
N ARG A 159 10.36 -7.16 11.94
CA ARG A 159 11.51 -6.64 12.68
C ARG A 159 11.47 -5.14 12.90
N HIS A 160 10.97 -4.35 11.94
CA HIS A 160 11.15 -2.90 11.93
C HIS A 160 9.86 -2.08 12.10
N LEU A 161 8.68 -2.72 12.12
CA LEU A 161 7.40 -2.00 12.23
C LEU A 161 7.29 -1.12 13.50
N HIS A 162 7.93 -1.54 14.59
CA HIS A 162 7.96 -0.81 15.85
C HIS A 162 8.74 0.52 15.79
N GLU A 163 9.50 0.78 14.72
CA GLU A 163 10.26 2.02 14.53
C GLU A 163 9.39 3.20 14.06
N ILE A 164 8.14 2.93 13.68
CA ILE A 164 7.18 3.93 13.23
C ILE A 164 5.81 3.73 13.89
N ASP A 165 5.06 4.81 14.03
CA ASP A 165 3.66 4.73 14.43
C ASP A 165 2.88 3.89 13.42
N HIS A 166 2.04 2.99 13.91
CA HIS A 166 1.29 2.09 13.03
C HIS A 166 -0.07 1.69 13.60
N ILE A 167 -0.98 1.38 12.68
CA ILE A 167 -2.26 0.74 12.93
C ILE A 167 -2.20 -0.62 12.24
N THR A 168 -2.45 -1.68 13.00
CA THR A 168 -2.61 -3.03 12.46
C THR A 168 -4.04 -3.22 11.96
N LEU A 169 -4.18 -3.76 10.75
CA LEU A 169 -5.46 -3.96 10.09
C LEU A 169 -5.50 -5.37 9.49
N ALA A 170 -6.31 -6.26 10.05
CA ALA A 170 -6.55 -7.55 9.42
C ALA A 170 -7.32 -7.35 8.12
N TYR A 171 -6.81 -7.91 7.01
CA TYR A 171 -7.49 -7.79 5.72
C TYR A 171 -8.85 -8.51 5.72
N GLN A 172 -8.99 -9.56 6.51
CA GLN A 172 -10.24 -10.30 6.65
C GLN A 172 -11.35 -9.43 7.24
N ASP A 173 -11.05 -8.60 8.25
CA ASP A 173 -12.02 -7.66 8.84
C ASP A 173 -12.56 -6.65 7.81
N VAL A 174 -11.69 -6.22 6.87
CA VAL A 174 -12.10 -5.35 5.77
C VAL A 174 -13.12 -6.04 4.86
N LEU A 175 -13.04 -7.35 4.70
CA LEU A 175 -13.95 -8.13 3.87
C LEU A 175 -15.25 -8.48 4.59
N ASP A 176 -15.16 -8.87 5.87
CA ASP A 176 -16.30 -9.38 6.64
C ASP A 176 -17.16 -8.25 7.23
N ALA A 177 -16.53 -7.14 7.62
CA ALA A 177 -17.18 -5.98 8.23
C ALA A 177 -16.59 -4.67 7.68
N PRO A 178 -16.77 -4.37 6.37
CA PRO A 178 -16.17 -3.21 5.72
C PRO A 178 -16.58 -1.88 6.37
N GLU A 179 -17.86 -1.70 6.69
CA GLU A 179 -18.36 -0.46 7.29
C GLU A 179 -17.70 -0.15 8.65
N GLU A 180 -17.74 -1.11 9.58
CA GLU A 180 -17.12 -0.96 10.90
C GLU A 180 -15.61 -0.72 10.77
N THR A 181 -14.94 -1.57 9.99
CA THR A 181 -13.49 -1.57 9.87
C THR A 181 -12.96 -0.29 9.21
N ILE A 182 -13.60 0.19 8.14
CA ILE A 182 -13.21 1.42 7.43
C ILE A 182 -13.49 2.65 8.30
N THR A 183 -14.62 2.67 9.01
CA THR A 183 -14.96 3.77 9.94
C THR A 183 -13.91 3.88 11.04
N ARG A 184 -13.56 2.77 11.68
CA ARG A 184 -12.52 2.72 12.72
C ARG A 184 -11.16 3.13 12.16
N LEU A 185 -10.81 2.70 10.95
CA LEU A 185 -9.56 3.10 10.29
C LEU A 185 -9.50 4.60 10.06
N ALA A 186 -10.57 5.22 9.54
CA ALA A 186 -10.65 6.66 9.30
C ALA A 186 -10.49 7.46 10.61
N GLN A 187 -11.16 7.01 11.67
CA GLN A 187 -11.07 7.60 13.02
C GLN A 187 -9.66 7.51 13.60
N ASN A 188 -9.04 6.32 13.57
CA ASN A 188 -7.69 6.11 14.08
C ASN A 188 -6.63 6.92 13.31
N LEU A 189 -6.87 7.14 12.01
CA LEU A 189 -6.02 8.00 11.19
C LEU A 189 -6.33 9.49 11.39
N GLY A 190 -7.43 9.87 12.05
CA GLY A 190 -7.84 11.28 12.18
C GLY A 190 -8.16 11.91 10.82
N LEU A 191 -8.83 11.16 9.93
CA LEU A 191 -9.28 11.68 8.64
C LEU A 191 -10.61 12.41 8.80
N GLU A 192 -10.72 13.60 8.21
CA GLU A 192 -11.98 14.32 8.07
C GLU A 192 -12.68 13.79 6.81
N THR A 193 -13.56 12.81 6.99
CA THR A 193 -14.26 12.13 5.90
C THR A 193 -15.72 12.53 5.86
N THR A 194 -16.23 12.82 4.66
CA THR A 194 -17.66 12.99 4.42
C THR A 194 -18.38 11.64 4.34
N ASP A 195 -19.70 11.61 4.60
CA ASP A 195 -20.51 10.41 4.45
C ASP A 195 -20.42 9.80 3.03
N ALA A 196 -20.34 10.66 2.01
CA ALA A 196 -20.17 10.23 0.62
C ALA A 196 -18.83 9.52 0.38
N GLN A 197 -17.73 10.01 0.99
CA GLN A 197 -16.41 9.37 0.90
C GLN A 197 -16.38 8.04 1.65
N LEU A 198 -16.98 7.99 2.85
CA LEU A 198 -17.08 6.76 3.63
C LEU A 198 -17.88 5.70 2.87
N GLN A 199 -19.04 6.06 2.32
CA GLN A 199 -19.85 5.14 1.52
C GLN A 199 -19.12 4.70 0.24
N ALA A 200 -18.40 5.59 -0.44
CA ALA A 200 -17.59 5.23 -1.60
C ALA A 200 -16.48 4.23 -1.24
N ALA A 201 -15.83 4.41 -0.09
CA ALA A 201 -14.81 3.50 0.41
C ALA A 201 -15.39 2.10 0.70
N ILE A 202 -16.53 2.02 1.38
CA ILE A 202 -17.25 0.77 1.67
C ILE A 202 -17.63 0.05 0.37
N ASN A 203 -18.31 0.75 -0.53
CA ASN A 203 -18.74 0.21 -1.83
C ASN A 203 -17.56 -0.31 -2.67
N SER A 204 -16.36 0.28 -2.53
CA SER A 204 -15.16 -0.15 -3.26
C SER A 204 -14.66 -1.54 -2.84
N VAL A 205 -14.98 -1.98 -1.63
CA VAL A 205 -14.66 -3.31 -1.10
C VAL A 205 -15.75 -4.31 -1.51
N GLU A 206 -17.02 -3.96 -1.32
CA GLU A 206 -18.15 -4.85 -1.61
C GLU A 206 -18.21 -5.27 -3.09
N ARG A 207 -18.00 -4.33 -4.02
CA ARG A 207 -17.95 -4.65 -5.46
C ARG A 207 -16.85 -5.65 -5.80
N ARG A 208 -15.71 -5.59 -5.09
CA ARG A 208 -14.61 -6.55 -5.26
C ARG A 208 -14.93 -7.92 -4.66
N ALA A 209 -15.73 -7.97 -3.59
CA ALA A 209 -16.20 -9.23 -3.02
C ALA A 209 -17.19 -9.93 -3.97
N ILE A 210 -18.10 -9.18 -4.59
CA ILE A 210 -19.09 -9.70 -5.54
C ILE A 210 -18.41 -10.31 -6.78
N GLY A 211 -17.38 -9.65 -7.33
CA GLY A 211 -16.61 -10.16 -8.47
C GLY A 211 -15.73 -11.40 -8.19
N ARG A 212 -15.64 -11.85 -6.92
CA ARG A 212 -14.88 -13.05 -6.51
C ARG A 212 -15.76 -14.29 -6.28
N GLN A 213 -17.08 -14.18 -6.38
CA GLN A 213 -17.98 -15.34 -6.28
C GLN A 213 -17.81 -16.26 -7.51
N PRO A 214 -17.71 -17.60 -7.34
CA PRO A 214 -17.63 -18.54 -8.45
C PRO A 214 -18.98 -18.57 -9.17
N GLY A 215 -19.12 -17.76 -10.22
CA GLY A 215 -20.35 -17.65 -11.01
C GLY A 215 -20.73 -16.23 -11.46
N GLY A 216 -19.92 -15.21 -11.17
CA GLY A 216 -20.12 -13.87 -11.73
C GLY A 216 -19.88 -13.85 -13.24
N THR A 217 -20.94 -14.00 -14.03
CA THR A 217 -20.93 -13.82 -15.48
C THR A 217 -20.56 -12.38 -15.82
N ILE A 218 -19.58 -12.22 -16.71
CA ILE A 218 -19.23 -10.95 -17.36
C ILE A 218 -20.26 -10.65 -18.45
#